data_AF-A0A4Q6ELT9-F1
#
_entry.id   AF-A0A4Q6ELT9-F1
#
_cell.length_a   1.000
_cell.length_b   1.000
_cell.length_c   1.000
_cell.angle_alpha   90.00
_cell.angle_beta   90.00
_cell.angle_gamma   90.00
#
_symmetry.space_group_name_H-M   'P 1'
#
loop_
_entity.id
_entity.type
_entity.pdbx_description
1 polymer ?
#
loop_
_entity_poly.entity_id
_entity_poly.type
_entity_poly.pdbx_seq_one_letter_code
_entity_poly.pdbx_strand_id
1 'polypeptide(L)' 'KDTFLGVKAEFLTLEGKVFKRAKFAYEHKLAVAGKPVPFVSRMDITDAVNESSTTSIIYEAPAPEALSDTIFNVNNLTR' A
#
# COMPACT_ATOMS: atom_id res chain seq x y z
N LYS A 1 -0.40 -22.45 5.57
CA LYS A 1 -0.54 -21.61 6.77
C LYS A 1 -0.94 -20.23 6.27
N ASP A 2 -2.18 -19.85 6.50
CA ASP A 2 -2.76 -18.65 5.87
C ASP A 2 -2.18 -17.39 6.52
N THR A 3 -1.70 -16.46 5.70
CA THR A 3 -0.90 -15.30 6.13
C THR A 3 -1.76 -14.07 6.47
N PHE A 4 -3.09 -14.15 6.32
CA PHE A 4 -4.04 -13.03 6.45
C PHE A 4 -3.63 -11.76 5.68
N LEU A 5 -2.79 -11.90 4.64
CA LEU A 5 -2.36 -10.78 3.80
C LEU A 5 -3.41 -10.48 2.74
N GLY A 6 -3.72 -9.20 2.56
CA GLY A 6 -4.54 -8.75 1.45
C GLY A 6 -3.75 -8.87 0.14
N VAL A 7 -4.13 -9.80 -0.73
CA VAL A 7 -3.51 -9.97 -2.06
C VAL A 7 -4.28 -9.24 -3.18
N LYS A 8 -5.53 -8.89 -2.91
CA LYS A 8 -6.42 -8.16 -3.81
C LYS A 8 -7.35 -7.25 -3.00
N ALA A 9 -7.73 -6.11 -3.57
CA ALA A 9 -8.85 -5.29 -3.10
C ALA A 9 -9.74 -4.85 -4.26
N GLU A 10 -11.01 -4.56 -3.96
CA GLU A 10 -11.96 -3.92 -4.88
C GLU A 10 -12.50 -2.67 -4.21
N PHE A 11 -12.47 -1.55 -4.93
CA PHE A 11 -12.98 -0.28 -4.44
C PHE A 11 -14.33 -0.02 -5.11
N LEU A 12 -15.32 0.26 -4.27
CA LEU A 12 -16.72 0.42 -4.69
C LEU A 12 -17.10 1.90 -4.73
N THR A 13 -17.96 2.27 -5.68
CA THR A 13 -18.66 3.55 -5.67
C THR A 13 -19.66 3.59 -4.51
N LEU A 14 -20.28 4.75 -4.29
CA LEU A 14 -21.33 4.90 -3.28
C LEU A 14 -22.53 3.96 -3.52
N GLU A 15 -22.80 3.63 -4.78
CA GLU A 15 -23.85 2.68 -5.18
C GLU A 15 -23.39 1.21 -5.11
N GLY A 16 -22.16 0.95 -4.65
CA GLY A 16 -21.61 -0.41 -4.49
C GLY A 16 -21.00 -1.00 -5.76
N LYS A 17 -20.77 -0.21 -6.82
CA LYS A 17 -20.17 -0.73 -8.06
C LYS A 17 -18.65 -0.70 -7.98
N VAL A 18 -17.99 -1.79 -8.39
CA VAL A 18 -16.52 -1.79 -8.48
C VAL A 18 -16.06 -0.79 -9.53
N PHE A 19 -15.22 0.17 -9.15
CA PHE A 19 -14.64 1.15 -10.08
C PHE A 19 -13.11 1.10 -10.13
N LYS A 20 -12.45 0.53 -9.11
CA LYS A 20 -11.01 0.20 -9.12
C LYS A 20 -10.75 -1.19 -8.53
N ARG A 21 -9.67 -1.83 -8.96
CA ARG A 21 -9.15 -3.07 -8.37
C ARG A 21 -7.69 -2.88 -8.01
N ALA A 22 -7.23 -3.44 -6.91
CA ALA A 22 -5.82 -3.48 -6.56
C ALA A 22 -5.30 -4.90 -6.41
N LYS A 23 -4.04 -5.12 -6.77
CA LYS A 23 -3.25 -6.32 -6.45
C LYS A 23 -2.00 -5.92 -5.68
N PHE A 24 -1.59 -6.75 -4.73
CA PHE A 24 -0.45 -6.49 -3.85
C PHE A 24 0.56 -7.63 -3.92
N ALA A 25 1.84 -7.27 -4.00
CA ALA A 25 2.96 -8.20 -3.87
C ALA A 25 3.74 -7.89 -2.57
N TYR A 26 4.31 -8.94 -1.96
CA TYR A 26 4.99 -8.87 -0.66
C TYR A 26 6.37 -9.52 -0.74
N GLU A 27 7.30 -8.86 -1.41
CA GLU A 27 8.69 -9.34 -1.51
C GLU A 27 9.56 -8.82 -0.36
N HIS A 28 9.06 -7.85 0.41
CA HIS A 28 9.75 -7.29 1.58
C HIS A 28 9.34 -7.97 2.88
N LYS A 29 10.30 -8.07 3.80
CA LYS A 29 10.08 -8.44 5.21
C LYS A 29 10.83 -7.46 6.10
N LEU A 30 10.10 -6.79 6.98
CA LEU A 30 10.64 -5.83 7.92
C LEU A 30 10.80 -6.45 9.30
N ALA A 31 11.84 -6.06 10.03
CA ALA A 31 12.01 -6.44 11.43
C ALA A 31 11.36 -5.38 12.33
N VAL A 32 10.12 -5.61 12.74
CA VAL A 32 9.38 -4.69 13.62
C VAL A 32 9.33 -5.30 15.02
N ALA A 33 9.90 -4.60 16.00
CA ALA A 33 10.03 -5.09 17.38
C ALA A 33 10.61 -6.53 17.47
N GLY A 34 11.63 -6.80 16.66
CA GLY A 34 12.30 -8.11 16.58
C GLY A 34 11.50 -9.21 15.86
N LYS A 35 10.33 -8.91 15.30
CA LYS A 35 9.49 -9.87 14.56
C LYS A 35 9.49 -9.56 13.06
N PRO A 36 9.60 -10.59 12.19
CA PRO A 36 9.46 -10.38 10.76
C PRO A 36 8.01 -10.10 10.40
N VAL A 37 7.77 -8.99 9.72
CA VAL A 37 6.45 -8.55 9.23
C VAL A 37 6.52 -8.38 7.71
N PRO A 38 5.68 -9.07 6.92
CA PRO A 38 5.59 -8.83 5.48
C PRO A 38 5.23 -7.38 5.18
N PHE A 39 5.87 -6.80 4.16
CA PHE A 39 5.59 -5.44 3.71
C PHE A 39 5.35 -5.43 2.20
N VAL A 40 4.44 -4.58 1.74
CA VAL A 40 4.07 -4.49 0.33
C VAL A 40 5.27 -3.99 -0.48
N SER A 41 5.70 -4.74 -1.48
CA SER A 41 6.75 -4.33 -2.42
C SER A 41 6.17 -3.63 -3.65
N ARG A 42 4.97 -4.04 -4.06
CA ARG A 42 4.28 -3.45 -5.21
C ARG A 42 2.77 -3.46 -5.02
N MET A 43 2.14 -2.37 -5.44
CA MET A 43 0.70 -2.23 -5.54
C MET A 43 0.35 -1.79 -6.96
N ASP A 44 -0.46 -2.58 -7.66
CA ASP A 44 -1.03 -2.21 -8.95
C ASP A 44 -2.51 -1.89 -8.76
N ILE A 45 -2.92 -0.64 -9.05
CA ILE A 45 -4.31 -0.19 -9.00
C ILE A 45 -4.79 0.03 -10.43
N THR A 46 -5.78 -0.75 -10.85
CA THR A 46 -6.32 -0.75 -12.21
C THR A 46 -7.75 -0.22 -12.21
N ASP A 47 -8.08 0.59 -13.22
CA ASP A 47 -9.45 1.00 -13.49
C ASP A 47 -10.35 -0.20 -13.86
N ALA A 48 -11.54 -0.27 -13.28
CA ALA A 48 -12.42 -1.41 -13.49
C ALA A 48 -13.13 -1.42 -14.85
N VAL A 49 -13.20 -0.26 -15.53
CA VAL A 49 -13.82 -0.07 -16.84
C VAL A 49 -12.77 -0.05 -17.94
N ASN A 50 -11.63 0.60 -17.71
CA ASN A 50 -10.51 0.64 -18.64
C ASN A 50 -9.27 -0.03 -18.04
N GLU A 51 -9.11 -1.34 -18.27
CA GLU A 51 -8.00 -2.10 -17.69
C GLU A 51 -6.60 -1.66 -18.14
N SER A 52 -6.48 -0.88 -19.23
CA SER A 52 -5.20 -0.29 -19.65
C SER A 52 -4.77 0.88 -18.74
N SER A 53 -5.68 1.44 -17.94
CA SER A 53 -5.40 2.51 -17.00
C SER A 53 -4.98 1.90 -15.65
N THR A 54 -3.68 1.74 -15.48
CA THR A 54 -3.09 1.18 -14.25
C THR A 54 -2.06 2.13 -13.67
N THR A 55 -2.15 2.36 -12.37
CA THR A 55 -1.11 3.01 -11.57
C THR A 55 -0.37 1.94 -10.78
N SER A 56 0.95 1.91 -10.90
CA SER A 56 1.83 1.04 -10.12
C SER A 56 2.61 1.86 -9.09
N ILE A 57 2.56 1.43 -7.83
CA ILE A 57 3.37 1.96 -6.74
C ILE A 57 4.38 0.89 -6.36
N ILE A 58 5.67 1.22 -6.41
CA ILE A 58 6.78 0.32 -6.10
C ILE A 58 7.51 0.84 -4.87
N TYR A 59 7.73 -0.03 -3.89
CA TYR A 59 8.49 0.24 -2.68
C TYR A 59 9.79 -0.56 -2.77
N GLU A 60 10.96 0.09 -2.66
CA GLU A 60 12.25 -0.59 -2.91
C GLU A 60 13.03 -0.94 -1.64
N ALA A 61 13.12 -0.01 -0.67
CA ALA A 61 13.91 -0.21 0.55
C ALA A 61 13.16 0.28 1.80
N PRO A 62 12.00 -0.30 2.13
CA PRO A 62 11.26 0.09 3.33
C PRO A 62 12.06 -0.28 4.58
N ALA A 63 12.04 0.60 5.59
CA ALA A 63 12.65 0.36 6.89
C ALA A 63 11.74 0.87 8.02
N PRO A 64 11.65 0.16 9.16
CA PRO A 64 10.96 0.67 10.33
C PRO A 64 11.78 1.79 10.97
N GLU A 65 11.13 2.92 11.23
CA GLU A 65 11.74 4.09 11.88
C GLU A 65 10.78 4.65 12.93
N ALA A 66 11.33 5.08 14.06
CA ALA A 66 10.57 5.83 15.07
C ALA A 66 10.53 7.31 14.66
N LEU A 67 9.35 7.77 14.25
CA LEU A 67 9.14 9.14 13.79
C LEU A 67 8.48 9.97 14.90
N SER A 68 8.96 11.20 15.13
CA SER A 68 8.34 12.14 16.08
C SER A 68 7.04 12.69 15.52
N ASP A 69 6.01 12.84 16.36
CA ASP A 69 4.74 13.46 15.97
C ASP A 69 4.91 14.85 15.34
N THR A 70 5.97 15.57 15.71
CA THR A 70 6.29 16.90 15.16
C THR A 70 6.54 16.88 13.65
N ILE A 71 6.94 15.74 13.05
CA ILE A 71 7.11 15.66 11.61
C ILE A 71 5.78 15.81 10.87
N PHE A 72 4.66 15.41 11.51
CA PHE A 72 3.31 15.47 10.96
C PHE A 72 2.67 16.84 11.20
N ASN A 73 3.40 17.92 10.92
CA ASN A 73 2.93 19.30 10.98
C ASN A 73 2.80 19.87 9.57
N VAL A 74 1.65 20.46 9.25
CA VAL A 74 1.41 21.11 7.94
C VAL A 74 2.44 22.18 7.61
N ASN A 75 3.00 22.84 8.62
CA ASN A 75 4.04 23.86 8.44
C ASN A 75 5.36 23.26 7.93
N ASN A 76 5.57 21.94 8.03
CA ASN A 76 6.73 21.27 7.45
C ASN A 76 6.61 21.11 5.92
N LEU A 77 5.46 21.45 5.32
CA LEU A 77 5.23 21.35 3.87
C LEU A 77 5.65 22.61 3.09
N THR A 78 5.99 23.71 3.78
CA THR A 78 6.49 24.93 3.15
C THR A 78 8.00 24.86 2.96
N ARG A 79 8.47 25.17 1.74
CA ARG A 79 9.88 25.30 1.39
C ARG A 79 10.34 26.75 1.46
#